data_AF-A0A0F9WDM9-F1
#
_entry.id   AF-A0A0F9WDM9-F1
#
_cell.length_a   1.000
_cell.length_b   1.000
_cell.length_c   1.000
_cell.angle_alpha   90.00
_cell.angle_beta   90.00
_cell.angle_gamma   90.00
#
_symmetry.space_group_name_H-M   'P 1'
#
loop_
_entity.id
_entity.type
_entity.pdbx_description
1 polymer ?
#
loop_
_entity_poly.entity_id
_entity_poly.type
_entity_poly.pdbx_seq_one_letter_code
_entity_poly.pdbx_strand_id
1 'polypeptide(L)'
;MTATGDNFFNAFAIHLQASAVQMGWLMAVPQLFGALLQLLSAWLGNYLPRKPMVVVTAVAQTVVVVLLAALAASQPDNAVRWLILLAVLYFSCINFIQPQWRAWMGSIVPQRRRGAFFAARTRLTMIASLLVFIGGGILLTFSERAEMAWLGFTLLFSLAAIGRAMSARLLALMHDPDPRPHPERRKGFRQSMQQLYQSLHDKTFRDYSFFVAGMQGVVAISAPFFALYMLRDLGFTYLEYSLNAIASIVTQFLMLSFWGRFTDRFGNRLVMRFCCLTIPLIPLLWLVSANFYYLLLVQMVSGLVWSGFTLSTANYLYDIRPGKSDFAVYAATQSALGASMVFVGALAGGYIAAGSTQLVLAWDWLSGIGSPLFVVFCVSAGLRAVISVWFWARAVEPRLRRRPRFLQIIYRVSRFNAISGVTLDWLSVTSRNRPGDIPGSSNDNEDIHERDSDRPS
;
A
#
# COMPACT_ATOMS: atom_id res chain seq x y z
N MET A 1 7.23 -6.38 -11.47
CA MET A 1 6.33 -6.54 -10.30
C MET A 1 5.33 -5.41 -10.16
N THR A 2 5.69 -4.18 -10.51
CA THR A 2 4.75 -3.10 -10.82
C THR A 2 4.42 -3.19 -12.31
N ALA A 3 3.25 -3.68 -12.68
CA ALA A 3 2.77 -3.50 -14.05
C ALA A 3 1.98 -2.20 -14.04
N THR A 4 2.43 -1.21 -14.80
CA THR A 4 1.94 0.16 -14.70
C THR A 4 0.47 0.35 -15.11
N GLY A 5 -0.16 -0.70 -15.64
CA GLY A 5 -1.57 -0.69 -16.03
C GLY A 5 -2.54 -0.54 -14.86
N ASP A 6 -2.16 -0.88 -13.63
CA ASP A 6 -3.02 -0.77 -12.46
C ASP A 6 -3.49 0.68 -12.18
N ASN A 7 -2.61 1.66 -12.37
CA ASN A 7 -2.96 3.08 -12.23
C ASN A 7 -3.92 3.59 -13.32
N PHE A 8 -4.06 2.85 -14.43
CA PHE A 8 -4.98 3.15 -15.52
C PHE A 8 -6.25 2.30 -15.49
N PHE A 9 -6.44 1.39 -14.53
CA PHE A 9 -7.67 0.61 -14.43
C PHE A 9 -8.90 1.49 -14.17
N ASN A 10 -8.77 2.52 -13.34
CA ASN A 10 -9.84 3.48 -13.10
C ASN A 10 -10.16 4.27 -14.36
N ALA A 11 -9.14 4.79 -15.05
CA ALA A 11 -9.30 5.49 -16.31
C ALA A 11 -9.96 4.61 -17.38
N PHE A 12 -9.55 3.35 -17.50
CA PHE A 12 -10.14 2.40 -18.44
C PHE A 12 -11.58 2.01 -18.07
N ALA A 13 -11.88 1.85 -16.79
CA ALA A 13 -13.25 1.60 -16.33
C ALA A 13 -14.18 2.77 -16.66
N ILE A 14 -13.71 4.01 -16.51
CA ILE A 14 -14.44 5.23 -16.88
C ILE A 14 -14.65 5.27 -18.41
N HIS A 15 -13.63 4.93 -19.20
CA HIS A 15 -13.74 4.80 -20.66
C HIS A 15 -14.81 3.77 -21.06
N LEU A 16 -14.88 2.63 -20.35
CA LEU A 16 -15.91 1.61 -20.52
C LEU A 16 -17.29 1.99 -19.91
N GLN A 17 -17.47 3.25 -19.47
CA GLN A 17 -18.71 3.76 -18.88
C GLN A 17 -19.15 2.99 -17.61
N ALA A 18 -18.19 2.59 -16.77
CA ALA A 18 -18.49 1.89 -15.52
C ALA A 18 -19.35 2.74 -14.57
N SER A 19 -20.36 2.12 -13.97
CA SER A 19 -21.20 2.77 -12.97
C SER A 19 -20.46 2.99 -11.65
N ALA A 20 -20.97 3.88 -10.80
CA ALA A 20 -20.39 4.15 -9.48
C ALA A 20 -20.25 2.88 -8.61
N VAL A 21 -21.23 1.97 -8.67
CA VAL A 21 -21.19 0.68 -7.96
C VAL A 21 -20.09 -0.21 -8.53
N GLN A 22 -19.95 -0.28 -9.86
CA GLN A 22 -18.91 -1.06 -10.53
C GLN A 22 -17.50 -0.52 -10.21
N MET A 23 -17.34 0.81 -10.12
CA MET A 23 -16.10 1.43 -9.65
C MET A 23 -15.77 1.03 -8.21
N GLY A 24 -16.78 0.97 -7.33
CA GLY A 24 -16.64 0.43 -5.98
C GLY A 24 -16.16 -1.02 -5.98
N TRP A 25 -16.75 -1.88 -6.83
CA TRP A 25 -16.34 -3.29 -6.97
C TRP A 25 -14.92 -3.44 -7.50
N LEU A 26 -14.55 -2.65 -8.50
CA LEU A 26 -13.22 -2.65 -9.10
C LEU A 26 -12.12 -2.34 -8.08
N MET A 27 -12.41 -1.51 -7.07
CA MET A 27 -11.46 -1.20 -5.99
C MET A 27 -11.54 -2.19 -4.84
N ALA A 28 -12.74 -2.64 -4.47
CA ALA A 28 -12.96 -3.49 -3.30
C ALA A 28 -12.50 -4.93 -3.53
N VAL A 29 -13.03 -5.57 -4.58
CA VAL A 29 -12.93 -7.03 -4.77
C VAL A 29 -11.48 -7.46 -5.05
N PRO A 30 -10.71 -6.81 -5.95
CA PRO A 30 -9.34 -7.22 -6.21
C PRO A 30 -8.42 -7.11 -4.99
N GLN A 31 -8.65 -6.13 -4.12
CA GLN A 31 -7.86 -5.94 -2.91
C GLN A 31 -8.12 -7.05 -1.89
N LEU A 32 -9.39 -7.45 -1.71
CA LEU A 32 -9.77 -8.55 -0.82
C LEU A 32 -9.16 -9.88 -1.28
N PHE A 33 -9.39 -10.24 -2.55
CA PHE A 33 -8.82 -11.47 -3.12
C PHE A 33 -7.28 -11.43 -3.10
N GLY A 34 -6.68 -10.28 -3.42
CA GLY A 34 -5.25 -10.07 -3.26
C GLY A 34 -4.74 -10.43 -1.86
N ALA A 35 -5.38 -9.92 -0.81
CA ALA A 35 -5.01 -10.23 0.57
C ALA A 35 -5.14 -11.73 0.91
N LEU A 36 -6.22 -12.39 0.46
CA LEU A 36 -6.41 -13.83 0.64
C LEU A 36 -5.31 -14.64 -0.06
N LEU A 37 -4.96 -14.29 -1.30
CA LEU A 37 -3.90 -14.96 -2.06
C LEU A 37 -2.51 -14.68 -1.48
N GLN A 38 -2.29 -13.53 -0.84
CA GLN A 38 -1.06 -13.26 -0.09
C GLN A 38 -0.90 -14.22 1.10
N LEU A 39 -1.97 -14.45 1.86
CA LEU A 39 -1.98 -15.40 2.99
C LEU A 39 -1.79 -16.84 2.49
N LEU A 40 -2.50 -17.22 1.45
CA LEU A 40 -2.36 -18.53 0.81
C LEU A 40 -0.93 -18.77 0.32
N SER A 41 -0.33 -17.77 -0.34
CA SER A 41 1.05 -17.85 -0.81
C SER A 41 2.02 -18.04 0.35
N ALA A 42 1.90 -17.25 1.42
CA ALA A 42 2.76 -17.39 2.59
C ALA A 42 2.65 -18.79 3.22
N TRP A 43 1.45 -19.39 3.25
CA TRP A 43 1.24 -20.75 3.71
C TRP A 43 1.85 -21.80 2.75
N LEU A 44 1.59 -21.68 1.44
CA LEU A 44 2.12 -22.60 0.42
C LEU A 44 3.65 -22.58 0.34
N GLY A 45 4.30 -21.46 0.63
CA GLY A 45 5.77 -21.37 0.66
C GLY A 45 6.44 -22.26 1.71
N ASN A 46 5.69 -22.82 2.67
CA ASN A 46 6.20 -23.82 3.61
C ASN A 46 6.27 -25.23 2.99
N TYR A 47 5.55 -25.47 1.90
CA TYR A 47 5.40 -26.77 1.24
C TYR A 47 6.02 -26.79 -0.16
N LEU A 48 5.95 -25.66 -0.87
CA LEU A 48 6.38 -25.53 -2.25
C LEU A 48 7.62 -24.63 -2.36
N PRO A 49 8.50 -24.91 -3.34
CA PRO A 49 9.66 -24.06 -3.60
C PRO A 49 9.24 -22.68 -4.12
N ARG A 50 9.90 -21.63 -3.61
CA ARG A 50 9.56 -20.21 -3.87
C ARG A 50 9.73 -19.80 -5.35
N LYS A 51 10.80 -20.26 -6.02
CA LYS A 51 11.09 -19.90 -7.42
C LYS A 51 9.97 -20.29 -8.40
N PRO A 52 9.52 -21.55 -8.50
CA PRO A 52 8.44 -21.89 -9.42
C PRO A 52 7.11 -21.24 -9.04
N MET A 53 6.80 -21.07 -7.75
CA MET A 53 5.62 -20.30 -7.33
C MET A 53 5.65 -18.87 -7.90
N VAL A 54 6.79 -18.19 -7.82
CA VAL A 54 6.98 -16.84 -8.37
C VAL A 54 6.89 -16.85 -9.90
N VAL A 55 7.59 -17.77 -10.58
CA VAL A 55 7.71 -17.79 -12.04
C VAL A 55 6.41 -18.22 -12.72
N VAL A 56 5.75 -19.28 -12.26
CA VAL A 56 4.47 -19.75 -12.83
C VAL A 56 3.39 -18.70 -12.65
N THR A 57 3.26 -18.14 -11.45
CA THR A 57 2.30 -17.05 -11.19
C THR A 57 2.66 -15.81 -12.01
N ALA A 58 3.94 -15.59 -12.28
CA ALA A 58 4.38 -14.50 -13.12
C ALA A 58 4.00 -14.64 -14.59
N VAL A 59 4.07 -15.86 -15.13
CA VAL A 59 3.59 -16.19 -16.47
C VAL A 59 2.07 -16.10 -16.53
N ALA A 60 1.34 -16.62 -15.53
CA ALA A 60 -0.11 -16.48 -15.43
C ALA A 60 -0.53 -15.00 -15.43
N GLN A 61 0.18 -14.15 -14.69
CA GLN A 61 -0.07 -12.71 -14.69
C GLN A 61 0.16 -12.08 -16.08
N THR A 62 1.17 -12.53 -16.84
CA THR A 62 1.36 -12.07 -18.22
C THR A 62 0.13 -12.37 -19.07
N VAL A 63 -0.43 -13.58 -18.96
CA VAL A 63 -1.67 -13.96 -19.67
C VAL A 63 -2.82 -13.04 -19.29
N VAL A 64 -2.99 -12.75 -17.99
CA VAL A 64 -4.04 -11.81 -17.53
C VAL A 64 -3.86 -10.42 -18.15
N VAL A 65 -2.64 -9.90 -18.26
CA VAL A 65 -2.38 -8.58 -18.88
C VAL A 65 -2.59 -8.62 -20.40
N VAL A 66 -2.28 -9.73 -21.07
CA VAL A 66 -2.63 -9.93 -22.48
C VAL A 66 -4.15 -9.94 -22.67
N LEU A 67 -4.89 -10.59 -21.78
CA LEU A 67 -6.37 -10.58 -21.79
C LEU A 67 -6.93 -9.17 -21.53
N LEU A 68 -6.27 -8.34 -20.72
CA LEU A 68 -6.64 -6.92 -20.57
C LEU A 68 -6.44 -6.12 -21.87
N ALA A 69 -5.36 -6.38 -22.61
CA ALA A 69 -5.15 -5.78 -23.93
C ALA A 69 -6.22 -6.25 -24.94
N ALA A 70 -6.55 -7.54 -24.93
CA ALA A 70 -7.63 -8.09 -25.77
C ALA A 70 -9.00 -7.52 -25.40
N LEU A 71 -9.27 -7.30 -24.12
CA LEU A 71 -10.48 -6.64 -23.64
C LEU A 71 -10.58 -5.19 -24.14
N ALA A 72 -9.46 -4.45 -24.09
CA ALA A 72 -9.40 -3.08 -24.61
C ALA A 72 -9.63 -3.00 -26.13
N ALA A 73 -9.19 -4.02 -26.87
CA ALA A 73 -9.36 -4.10 -28.32
C ALA A 73 -10.77 -4.54 -28.74
N SER A 74 -11.38 -5.47 -28.00
CA SER A 74 -12.66 -6.09 -28.39
C SER A 74 -13.90 -5.38 -27.86
N GLN A 75 -13.80 -4.69 -26.72
CA GLN A 75 -14.89 -3.93 -26.07
C GLN A 75 -16.27 -4.62 -26.10
N PRO A 76 -16.39 -5.87 -25.59
CA PRO A 76 -17.68 -6.55 -25.53
C PRO A 76 -18.67 -5.81 -24.62
N ASP A 77 -19.98 -6.01 -24.80
CA ASP A 77 -21.03 -5.33 -24.00
C ASP A 77 -20.86 -5.48 -22.47
N ASN A 78 -20.28 -6.61 -22.04
CA ASN A 78 -20.00 -6.89 -20.63
C ASN A 78 -18.56 -6.50 -20.20
N ALA A 79 -17.90 -5.58 -20.90
CA ALA A 79 -16.48 -5.27 -20.72
C ALA A 79 -16.10 -4.89 -19.29
N VAL A 80 -16.95 -4.13 -18.58
CA VAL A 80 -16.68 -3.73 -17.18
C VAL A 80 -16.63 -4.95 -16.24
N ARG A 81 -17.50 -5.96 -16.45
CA ARG A 81 -17.48 -7.19 -15.64
C ARG A 81 -16.19 -7.99 -15.89
N TRP A 82 -15.77 -8.09 -17.15
CA TRP A 82 -14.50 -8.71 -17.51
C TRP A 82 -13.31 -7.94 -16.96
N LEU A 83 -13.33 -6.61 -16.97
CA LEU A 83 -12.31 -5.79 -16.36
C LEU A 83 -12.19 -6.07 -14.86
N ILE A 84 -13.30 -6.14 -14.13
CA ILE A 84 -13.29 -6.46 -12.70
C ILE A 84 -12.68 -7.86 -12.47
N LEU A 85 -13.11 -8.88 -13.23
CA LEU A 85 -12.56 -10.23 -13.11
C LEU A 85 -11.05 -10.26 -13.38
N LEU A 86 -10.60 -9.63 -14.46
CA LEU A 86 -9.19 -9.56 -14.82
C LEU A 86 -8.37 -8.76 -13.80
N ALA A 87 -8.93 -7.68 -13.24
CA ALA A 87 -8.31 -6.95 -12.14
C ALA A 87 -8.16 -7.84 -10.90
N VAL A 88 -9.18 -8.62 -10.52
CA VAL A 88 -9.11 -9.60 -9.43
C VAL A 88 -7.96 -10.59 -9.67
N LEU A 89 -7.88 -11.18 -10.86
CA LEU A 89 -6.81 -12.11 -11.21
C LEU A 89 -5.43 -11.44 -11.18
N TYR A 90 -5.33 -10.23 -11.74
CA TYR A 90 -4.10 -9.44 -11.78
C TYR A 90 -3.56 -9.15 -10.38
N PHE A 91 -4.40 -8.61 -9.49
CA PHE A 91 -4.01 -8.31 -8.11
C PHE A 91 -3.76 -9.60 -7.32
N SER A 92 -4.53 -10.65 -7.54
CA SER A 92 -4.30 -11.97 -6.94
C SER A 92 -2.90 -12.50 -7.25
N CYS A 93 -2.49 -12.47 -8.53
CA CYS A 93 -1.15 -12.86 -8.94
C CYS A 93 -0.05 -12.00 -8.28
N ILE A 94 -0.21 -10.67 -8.25
CA ILE A 94 0.77 -9.78 -7.60
C ILE A 94 0.94 -10.15 -6.13
N ASN A 95 -0.18 -10.22 -5.41
CA ASN A 95 -0.18 -10.46 -3.97
C ASN A 95 0.35 -11.86 -3.63
N PHE A 96 0.11 -12.85 -4.49
CA PHE A 96 0.68 -14.18 -4.36
C PHE A 96 2.20 -14.19 -4.55
N ILE A 97 2.74 -13.44 -5.52
CA ILE A 97 4.19 -13.40 -5.77
C ILE A 97 4.95 -12.68 -4.64
N GLN A 98 4.37 -11.61 -4.07
CA GLN A 98 5.06 -10.70 -3.15
C GLN A 98 5.78 -11.38 -1.96
N PRO A 99 5.15 -12.23 -1.13
CA PRO A 99 5.82 -12.83 0.03
C PRO A 99 6.97 -13.75 -0.38
N GLN A 100 6.78 -14.56 -1.42
CA GLN A 100 7.80 -15.50 -1.92
C GLN A 100 9.00 -14.76 -2.51
N TRP A 101 8.72 -13.72 -3.29
CA TRP A 101 9.76 -12.90 -3.87
C TRP A 101 10.55 -12.14 -2.80
N ARG A 102 9.91 -11.67 -1.71
CA ARG A 102 10.61 -11.05 -0.57
C ARG A 102 11.53 -12.03 0.13
N ALA A 103 11.09 -13.26 0.38
CA ALA A 103 11.92 -14.30 0.96
C ALA A 103 13.13 -14.60 0.06
N TRP A 104 12.89 -14.69 -1.26
CA TRP A 104 13.94 -14.93 -2.25
C TRP A 104 14.97 -13.79 -2.32
N MET A 105 14.53 -12.53 -2.34
CA MET A 105 15.47 -11.41 -2.30
C MET A 105 16.22 -11.31 -0.96
N GLY A 106 15.60 -11.78 0.13
CA GLY A 106 16.23 -11.84 1.44
C GLY A 106 17.45 -12.75 1.49
N SER A 107 17.46 -13.86 0.75
CA SER A 107 18.60 -14.78 0.66
C SER A 107 19.69 -14.29 -0.29
N ILE A 108 19.32 -13.62 -1.38
CA ILE A 108 20.28 -13.11 -2.39
C ILE A 108 21.05 -11.89 -1.87
N VAL A 109 20.37 -10.91 -1.25
CA VAL A 109 20.99 -9.61 -0.98
C VAL A 109 21.75 -9.62 0.35
N PRO A 110 23.07 -9.36 0.37
CA PRO A 110 23.86 -9.37 1.59
C PRO A 110 23.42 -8.31 2.59
N GLN A 111 23.32 -8.68 3.88
CA GLN A 111 22.74 -7.84 4.93
C GLN A 111 23.35 -6.43 5.02
N ARG A 112 24.67 -6.30 4.82
CA ARG A 112 25.39 -5.00 4.85
C ARG A 112 25.00 -4.04 3.72
N ARG A 113 24.57 -4.55 2.56
CA ARG A 113 24.21 -3.74 1.37
C ARG A 113 22.71 -3.74 1.08
N ARG A 114 21.90 -4.44 1.90
CA ARG A 114 20.45 -4.64 1.66
C ARG A 114 19.73 -3.36 1.36
N GLY A 115 19.86 -2.36 2.21
CA GLY A 115 19.07 -1.17 2.00
C GLY A 115 19.62 -0.24 0.92
N ALA A 116 20.93 -0.15 0.68
CA ALA A 116 21.44 0.54 -0.51
C ALA A 116 20.87 -0.07 -1.80
N PHE A 117 20.84 -1.40 -1.89
CA PHE A 117 20.23 -2.14 -3.00
C PHE A 117 18.72 -1.85 -3.13
N PHE A 118 17.96 -1.96 -2.04
CA PHE A 118 16.51 -1.74 -2.10
C PHE A 118 16.12 -0.28 -2.31
N ALA A 119 16.91 0.68 -1.83
CA ALA A 119 16.74 2.10 -2.11
C ALA A 119 16.98 2.38 -3.60
N ALA A 120 18.06 1.86 -4.18
CA ALA A 120 18.34 1.99 -5.61
C ALA A 120 17.23 1.37 -6.47
N ARG A 121 16.78 0.15 -6.14
CA ARG A 121 15.64 -0.49 -6.81
C ARG A 121 14.37 0.35 -6.71
N THR A 122 14.08 0.89 -5.53
CA THR A 122 12.89 1.71 -5.30
C THR A 122 12.93 2.98 -6.15
N ARG A 123 14.06 3.69 -6.16
CA ARG A 123 14.27 4.88 -6.99
C ARG A 123 14.11 4.57 -8.48
N LEU A 124 14.68 3.45 -8.96
CA LEU A 124 14.51 3.05 -10.37
C LEU A 124 13.05 2.74 -10.70
N THR A 125 12.36 2.04 -9.79
CA THR A 125 10.92 1.72 -9.97
C THR A 125 10.08 3.01 -10.00
N MET A 126 10.38 3.98 -9.14
CA MET A 126 9.72 5.29 -9.11
C MET A 126 9.86 6.05 -10.44
N ILE A 127 11.10 6.17 -10.93
CA ILE A 127 11.39 6.88 -12.19
C ILE A 127 10.69 6.17 -13.35
N ALA A 128 10.75 4.84 -13.41
CA ALA A 128 10.06 4.07 -14.43
C ALA A 128 8.53 4.27 -14.36
N SER A 129 7.93 4.23 -13.17
CA SER A 129 6.50 4.48 -12.98
C SER A 129 6.10 5.89 -13.42
N LEU A 130 6.89 6.91 -13.08
CA LEU A 130 6.68 8.29 -13.49
C LEU A 130 6.67 8.41 -15.02
N LEU A 131 7.70 7.87 -15.68
CA LEU A 131 7.82 7.92 -17.14
C LEU A 131 6.66 7.21 -17.83
N VAL A 132 6.23 6.05 -17.33
CA VAL A 132 5.11 5.31 -17.93
C VAL A 132 3.78 6.01 -17.66
N PHE A 133 3.61 6.69 -16.53
CA PHE A 133 2.36 7.39 -16.24
C PHE A 133 2.21 8.68 -17.06
N ILE A 134 3.31 9.43 -17.26
CA ILE A 134 3.36 10.54 -18.21
C ILE A 134 3.15 10.03 -19.64
N GLY A 135 3.94 9.04 -20.07
CA GLY A 135 3.86 8.48 -21.42
C GLY A 135 2.49 7.86 -21.73
N GLY A 136 1.89 7.15 -20.77
CA GLY A 136 0.54 6.61 -20.87
C GLY A 136 -0.53 7.70 -20.93
N GLY A 137 -0.39 8.76 -20.11
CA GLY A 137 -1.29 9.92 -20.17
C GLY A 137 -1.22 10.65 -21.53
N ILE A 138 -0.01 10.84 -22.08
CA ILE A 138 0.21 11.40 -23.42
C ILE A 138 -0.44 10.50 -24.48
N LEU A 139 -0.12 9.21 -24.48
CA LEU A 139 -0.64 8.23 -25.43
C LEU A 139 -2.17 8.23 -25.43
N LEU A 140 -2.79 8.12 -24.25
CA LEU A 140 -4.25 8.10 -24.12
C LEU A 140 -4.89 9.43 -24.53
N THR A 141 -4.28 10.57 -24.22
CA THR A 141 -4.80 11.89 -24.65
C THR A 141 -4.80 12.03 -26.17
N PHE A 142 -3.74 11.59 -26.84
CA PHE A 142 -3.69 11.61 -28.31
C PHE A 142 -4.66 10.60 -28.93
N SER A 143 -4.75 9.39 -28.37
CA SER A 143 -5.68 8.37 -28.85
C SER A 143 -7.14 8.78 -28.66
N GLU A 144 -7.47 9.45 -27.56
CA GLU A 144 -8.81 10.01 -27.30
C GLU A 144 -9.17 11.11 -28.28
N ARG A 145 -8.26 12.05 -28.54
CA ARG A 145 -8.46 13.11 -29.56
C ARG A 145 -8.64 12.56 -30.97
N ALA A 146 -8.08 11.38 -31.25
CA ALA A 146 -8.23 10.68 -32.52
C ALA A 146 -9.46 9.74 -32.54
N GLU A 147 -10.35 9.80 -31.54
CA GLU A 147 -11.53 8.94 -31.38
C GLU A 147 -11.20 7.43 -31.33
N MET A 148 -9.95 7.09 -31.01
CA MET A 148 -9.41 5.73 -30.95
C MET A 148 -8.85 5.42 -29.56
N ALA A 149 -9.52 5.88 -28.50
CA ALA A 149 -9.10 5.63 -27.11
C ALA A 149 -8.91 4.13 -26.81
N TRP A 150 -9.73 3.27 -27.42
CA TRP A 150 -9.61 1.80 -27.35
C TRP A 150 -8.21 1.30 -27.78
N LEU A 151 -7.64 1.91 -28.84
CA LEU A 151 -6.32 1.59 -29.34
C LEU A 151 -5.24 2.05 -28.36
N GLY A 152 -5.41 3.23 -27.77
CA GLY A 152 -4.52 3.75 -26.74
C GLY A 152 -4.41 2.81 -25.53
N PHE A 153 -5.55 2.35 -25.00
CA PHE A 153 -5.59 1.35 -23.93
C PHE A 153 -5.01 -0.01 -24.36
N THR A 154 -5.31 -0.45 -25.58
CA THR A 154 -4.77 -1.70 -26.14
C THR A 154 -3.24 -1.66 -26.21
N LEU A 155 -2.67 -0.58 -26.74
CA LEU A 155 -1.22 -0.39 -26.81
C LEU A 155 -0.59 -0.32 -25.42
N LEU A 156 -1.22 0.40 -24.48
CA LEU A 156 -0.75 0.53 -23.11
C LEU A 156 -0.69 -0.83 -22.40
N PHE A 157 -1.78 -1.61 -22.45
CA PHE A 157 -1.80 -2.95 -21.84
C PHE A 157 -0.91 -3.95 -22.58
N SER A 158 -0.77 -3.83 -23.90
CA SER A 158 0.17 -4.66 -24.68
C SER A 158 1.62 -4.42 -24.27
N LEU A 159 2.02 -3.15 -24.11
CA LEU A 159 3.35 -2.79 -23.63
C LEU A 159 3.57 -3.29 -22.19
N ALA A 160 2.55 -3.20 -21.33
CA ALA A 160 2.59 -3.77 -19.98
C ALA A 160 2.74 -5.30 -19.99
N ALA A 161 2.06 -6.00 -20.91
CA ALA A 161 2.18 -7.45 -21.10
C ALA A 161 3.60 -7.85 -21.54
N ILE A 162 4.20 -7.12 -22.49
CA ILE A 162 5.60 -7.35 -22.91
C ILE A 162 6.55 -7.17 -21.72
N GLY A 163 6.43 -6.06 -20.99
CA GLY A 163 7.25 -5.82 -19.80
C GLY A 163 7.06 -6.90 -18.73
N ARG A 164 5.83 -7.41 -18.57
CA ARG A 164 5.52 -8.49 -17.64
C ARG A 164 6.10 -9.84 -18.06
N ALA A 165 6.07 -10.15 -19.35
CA ALA A 165 6.66 -11.35 -19.95
C ALA A 165 8.19 -11.33 -19.79
N MET A 166 8.83 -10.20 -20.11
CA MET A 166 10.27 -9.99 -19.90
C MET A 166 10.63 -10.15 -18.42
N SER A 167 9.85 -9.56 -17.51
CA SER A 167 10.05 -9.74 -16.07
C SER A 167 9.91 -11.21 -15.64
N ALA A 168 8.95 -11.97 -16.20
CA ALA A 168 8.78 -13.39 -15.89
C ALA A 168 10.00 -14.20 -16.37
N ARG A 169 10.52 -13.92 -17.57
CA ARG A 169 11.73 -14.55 -18.11
C ARG A 169 12.96 -14.24 -17.26
N LEU A 170 13.17 -12.98 -16.88
CA LEU A 170 14.29 -12.60 -16.01
C LEU A 170 14.20 -13.26 -14.63
N LEU A 171 12.99 -13.40 -14.07
CA LEU A 171 12.78 -14.15 -12.83
C LEU A 171 13.08 -15.65 -13.01
N ALA A 172 12.74 -16.25 -14.15
CA ALA A 172 13.05 -17.66 -14.43
C ALA A 172 14.58 -17.90 -14.50
N LEU A 173 15.33 -16.94 -15.07
CA LEU A 173 16.78 -17.00 -15.16
C LEU A 173 17.48 -16.71 -13.82
N MET A 174 16.81 -16.03 -12.89
CA MET A 174 17.40 -15.69 -11.59
C MET A 174 17.74 -16.95 -10.78
N HIS A 175 18.94 -16.97 -10.19
CA HIS A 175 19.41 -18.06 -9.34
C HIS A 175 18.68 -18.08 -7.98
N ASP A 176 18.36 -19.26 -7.47
CA ASP A 176 17.77 -19.44 -6.14
C ASP A 176 18.76 -20.19 -5.22
N PRO A 177 19.37 -19.51 -4.24
CA PRO A 177 20.36 -20.11 -3.34
C PRO A 177 19.76 -21.10 -2.33
N ASP A 178 18.45 -21.01 -2.02
CA ASP A 178 17.76 -21.95 -1.13
C ASP A 178 16.51 -22.52 -1.83
N PRO A 179 16.68 -23.49 -2.73
CA PRO A 179 15.58 -24.03 -3.52
C PRO A 179 14.63 -24.92 -2.71
N ARG A 180 15.03 -25.37 -1.51
CA ARG A 180 14.21 -26.27 -0.68
C ARG A 180 13.31 -25.47 0.27
N PRO A 181 12.01 -25.82 0.39
CA PRO A 181 11.17 -25.33 1.47
C PRO A 181 11.86 -25.60 2.82
N HIS A 182 11.71 -24.70 3.80
CA HIS A 182 12.22 -24.93 5.15
C HIS A 182 11.11 -25.57 6.01
N PRO A 183 11.08 -26.91 6.16
CA PRO A 183 10.02 -27.62 6.90
C PRO A 183 10.04 -27.33 8.42
N GLU A 184 11.15 -26.81 8.95
CA GLU A 184 11.35 -26.57 10.38
C GLU A 184 10.46 -25.45 10.97
N ARG A 185 9.76 -24.68 10.12
CA ARG A 185 8.87 -23.57 10.52
C ARG A 185 7.38 -23.81 10.22
N ARG A 186 6.97 -25.07 10.08
CA ARG A 186 5.56 -25.46 9.85
C ARG A 186 4.68 -25.08 11.04
N LYS A 187 4.16 -23.84 11.04
CA LYS A 187 3.00 -23.48 11.88
C LYS A 187 1.73 -23.89 11.12
N GLY A 188 0.89 -24.71 11.74
CA GLY A 188 -0.39 -25.12 11.14
C GLY A 188 -1.28 -23.90 10.89
N PHE A 189 -2.15 -23.95 9.87
CA PHE A 189 -3.09 -22.85 9.56
C PHE A 189 -3.91 -22.42 10.80
N ARG A 190 -4.39 -23.39 11.58
CA ARG A 190 -5.11 -23.17 12.84
C ARG A 190 -4.27 -22.40 13.87
N GLN A 191 -2.99 -22.74 13.99
CA GLN A 191 -2.06 -22.06 14.90
C GLN A 191 -1.77 -20.62 14.43
N SER A 192 -1.66 -20.40 13.13
CA SER A 192 -1.51 -19.05 12.55
C SER A 192 -2.75 -18.18 12.77
N MET A 193 -3.96 -18.74 12.61
CA MET A 193 -5.22 -18.04 12.91
C MET A 193 -5.36 -17.73 14.41
N GLN A 194 -4.99 -18.68 15.28
CA GLN A 194 -4.95 -18.45 16.72
C GLN A 194 -3.95 -17.35 17.11
N GLN A 195 -2.77 -17.32 16.51
CA GLN A 195 -1.76 -16.27 16.73
C GLN A 195 -2.25 -14.89 16.24
N LEU A 196 -2.98 -14.85 15.11
CA LEU A 196 -3.65 -13.64 14.63
C LEU A 196 -4.65 -13.11 15.67
N TYR A 197 -5.54 -13.97 16.16
CA TYR A 197 -6.55 -13.61 17.15
C TYR A 197 -5.94 -13.20 18.49
N GLN A 198 -4.90 -13.92 18.94
CA GLN A 198 -4.15 -13.59 20.15
C GLN A 198 -3.42 -12.25 20.04
N SER A 199 -2.90 -11.89 18.86
CA SER A 199 -2.23 -10.59 18.68
C SER A 199 -3.15 -9.41 19.00
N LEU A 200 -4.45 -9.53 18.73
CA LEU A 200 -5.46 -8.51 19.02
C LEU A 200 -5.82 -8.39 20.51
N HIS A 201 -5.32 -9.26 21.38
CA HIS A 201 -5.47 -9.11 22.83
C HIS A 201 -4.55 -8.03 23.40
N ASP A 202 -3.44 -7.72 22.73
CA ASP A 202 -2.62 -6.57 23.10
C ASP A 202 -3.37 -5.29 22.78
N LYS A 203 -3.81 -4.57 23.83
CA LYS A 203 -4.59 -3.34 23.72
C LYS A 203 -3.92 -2.29 22.83
N THR A 204 -2.59 -2.14 22.92
CA THR A 204 -1.86 -1.13 22.15
C THR A 204 -1.86 -1.46 20.66
N PHE A 205 -1.61 -2.74 20.34
CA PHE A 205 -1.65 -3.19 18.95
C PHE A 205 -3.05 -3.15 18.38
N ARG A 206 -4.05 -3.62 19.13
CA ARG A 206 -5.45 -3.62 18.72
C ARG A 206 -5.94 -2.21 18.38
N ASP A 207 -5.71 -1.25 19.26
CA ASP A 207 -6.18 0.13 19.07
C ASP A 207 -5.45 0.79 17.89
N TYR A 208 -4.14 0.54 17.72
CA TYR A 208 -3.40 0.93 16.51
C TYR A 208 -3.95 0.29 15.23
N SER A 209 -4.25 -1.01 15.27
CA SER A 209 -4.68 -1.76 14.11
C SER A 209 -6.05 -1.33 13.63
N PHE A 210 -7.01 -1.15 14.53
CA PHE A 210 -8.32 -0.61 14.19
C PHE A 210 -8.25 0.82 13.68
N PHE A 211 -7.36 1.65 14.23
CA PHE A 211 -7.15 3.00 13.72
C PHE A 211 -6.66 2.98 12.27
N VAL A 212 -5.56 2.28 11.98
CA VAL A 212 -5.00 2.27 10.63
C VAL A 212 -5.94 1.56 9.65
N ALA A 213 -6.55 0.43 10.03
CA ALA A 213 -7.49 -0.27 9.17
C ALA A 213 -8.76 0.55 8.92
N GLY A 214 -9.33 1.17 9.96
CA GLY A 214 -10.50 2.03 9.86
C GLY A 214 -10.24 3.24 8.97
N MET A 215 -9.10 3.92 9.16
CA MET A 215 -8.70 5.06 8.35
C MET A 215 -8.58 4.68 6.87
N GLN A 216 -7.93 3.56 6.57
CA GLN A 216 -7.82 3.03 5.20
C GLN A 216 -9.20 2.68 4.61
N GLY A 217 -10.10 2.11 5.41
CA GLY A 217 -11.46 1.81 5.01
C GLY A 217 -12.26 3.06 4.64
N VAL A 218 -12.24 4.09 5.49
CA VAL A 218 -12.96 5.34 5.20
C VAL A 218 -12.35 6.10 4.03
N VAL A 219 -11.03 6.04 3.86
CA VAL A 219 -10.37 6.58 2.66
C VAL A 219 -10.84 5.87 1.40
N ALA A 220 -11.03 4.55 1.46
CA ALA A 220 -11.51 3.74 0.34
C ALA A 220 -12.93 4.10 -0.10
N ILE A 221 -13.76 4.73 0.76
CA ILE A 221 -15.10 5.24 0.41
C ILE A 221 -15.00 6.27 -0.71
N SER A 222 -14.10 7.25 -0.61
CA SER A 222 -14.00 8.34 -1.58
C SER A 222 -12.95 8.10 -2.65
N ALA A 223 -12.03 7.17 -2.43
CA ALA A 223 -10.88 6.92 -3.29
C ALA A 223 -11.23 6.83 -4.80
N PRO A 224 -12.02 5.85 -5.28
CA PRO A 224 -12.28 5.69 -6.72
C PRO A 224 -12.89 6.93 -7.38
N PHE A 225 -13.58 7.76 -6.59
CA PHE A 225 -14.35 8.88 -7.09
C PHE A 225 -13.50 10.12 -7.40
N PHE A 226 -12.25 10.21 -6.94
CA PHE A 226 -11.34 11.28 -7.38
C PHE A 226 -10.98 11.12 -8.87
N ALA A 227 -10.67 9.90 -9.31
CA ALA A 227 -10.39 9.63 -10.72
C ALA A 227 -11.61 9.87 -11.59
N LEU A 228 -12.77 9.42 -11.11
CA LEU A 228 -14.04 9.59 -11.80
C LEU A 228 -14.46 11.07 -11.86
N TYR A 229 -14.27 11.86 -10.80
CA TYR A 229 -14.54 13.30 -10.80
C TYR A 229 -13.66 14.04 -11.81
N MET A 230 -12.35 13.75 -11.86
CA MET A 230 -11.43 14.41 -12.80
C MET A 230 -11.76 14.11 -14.27
N LEU A 231 -11.96 12.83 -14.62
CA LEU A 231 -12.13 12.43 -16.02
C LEU A 231 -13.56 12.65 -16.52
N ARG A 232 -14.58 12.39 -15.69
CA ARG A 232 -15.98 12.45 -16.12
C ARG A 232 -16.63 13.81 -15.87
N ASP A 233 -16.49 14.34 -14.66
CA ASP A 233 -17.22 15.56 -14.26
C ASP A 233 -16.45 16.84 -14.66
N LEU A 234 -15.11 16.84 -14.54
CA LEU A 234 -14.27 17.96 -14.96
C LEU A 234 -13.82 17.88 -16.43
N GLY A 235 -13.93 16.72 -17.07
CA GLY A 235 -13.50 16.50 -18.45
C GLY A 235 -11.99 16.66 -18.65
N PHE A 236 -11.18 16.37 -17.63
CA PHE A 236 -9.72 16.42 -17.75
C PHE A 236 -9.24 15.42 -18.79
N THR A 237 -8.22 15.82 -19.53
CA THR A 237 -7.47 14.91 -20.39
C THR A 237 -6.75 13.84 -19.55
N TYR A 238 -6.45 12.69 -20.15
CA TYR A 238 -5.65 11.66 -19.48
C TYR A 238 -4.27 12.17 -19.05
N LEU A 239 -3.69 13.15 -19.74
CA LEU A 239 -2.44 13.79 -19.35
C LEU A 239 -2.60 14.61 -18.07
N GLU A 240 -3.65 15.42 -17.96
CA GLU A 240 -3.95 16.19 -16.74
C GLU A 240 -4.22 15.27 -15.55
N TYR A 241 -5.00 14.20 -15.74
CA TYR A 241 -5.17 13.13 -14.76
C TYR A 241 -3.82 12.53 -14.34
N SER A 242 -2.95 12.23 -15.32
CA SER A 242 -1.63 11.67 -15.05
C SER A 242 -0.76 12.61 -14.23
N LEU A 243 -0.67 13.87 -14.63
CA LEU A 243 0.12 14.90 -13.94
C LEU A 243 -0.39 15.15 -12.52
N ASN A 244 -1.72 15.16 -12.33
CA ASN A 244 -2.34 15.31 -11.03
C ASN A 244 -1.94 14.17 -10.06
N ALA A 245 -2.02 12.90 -10.49
CA ALA A 245 -1.62 11.80 -9.61
C ALA A 245 -0.10 11.76 -9.35
N ILE A 246 0.70 12.13 -10.36
CA ILE A 246 2.17 12.25 -10.22
C ILE A 246 2.55 13.27 -9.15
N ALA A 247 1.85 14.41 -9.08
CA ALA A 247 2.15 15.46 -8.12
C ALA A 247 2.14 14.93 -6.68
N SER A 248 1.16 14.09 -6.34
CA SER A 248 1.09 13.42 -5.03
C SER A 248 2.25 12.44 -4.82
N ILE A 249 2.54 11.59 -5.82
CA ILE A 249 3.60 10.57 -5.74
C ILE A 249 4.99 11.21 -5.57
N VAL A 250 5.30 12.23 -6.36
CA VAL A 250 6.58 12.96 -6.30
C VAL A 250 6.71 13.66 -4.96
N THR A 251 5.66 14.35 -4.51
CA THR A 251 5.68 15.03 -3.21
C THR A 251 5.88 14.03 -2.08
N GLN A 252 5.19 12.90 -2.11
CA GLN A 252 5.36 11.85 -1.11
C GLN A 252 6.80 11.36 -1.06
N PHE A 253 7.43 11.11 -2.22
CA PHE A 253 8.81 10.67 -2.29
C PHE A 253 9.81 11.70 -1.73
N LEU A 254 9.67 12.97 -2.12
CA LEU A 254 10.53 14.05 -1.64
C LEU A 254 10.40 14.23 -0.11
N MET A 255 9.18 14.12 0.40
CA MET A 255 8.84 14.37 1.80
C MET A 255 9.15 13.19 2.74
N LEU A 256 9.41 11.98 2.22
CA LEU A 256 9.84 10.84 3.05
C LEU A 256 11.10 11.16 3.88
N SER A 257 12.06 11.87 3.29
CA SER A 257 13.32 12.24 3.97
C SER A 257 13.10 13.29 5.08
N PHE A 258 12.13 14.18 4.87
CA PHE A 258 11.71 15.17 5.85
C PHE A 258 11.04 14.48 7.04
N TRP A 259 10.04 13.64 6.78
CA TRP A 259 9.34 12.91 7.84
C TRP A 259 10.22 11.89 8.56
N GLY A 260 11.22 11.31 7.90
CA GLY A 260 12.22 10.44 8.54
C GLY A 260 12.97 11.19 9.64
N ARG A 261 13.55 12.35 9.32
CA ARG A 261 14.23 13.20 10.30
C ARG A 261 13.29 13.70 11.40
N PHE A 262 12.05 14.03 11.05
CA PHE A 262 11.06 14.51 12.00
C PHE A 262 10.62 13.43 12.99
N THR A 263 10.32 12.22 12.51
CA THR A 263 9.95 11.07 13.35
C THR A 263 11.09 10.62 14.26
N ASP A 264 12.34 10.76 13.83
CA ASP A 264 13.52 10.45 14.64
C ASP A 264 13.70 11.44 15.80
N ARG A 265 13.33 12.71 15.61
CA ARG A 265 13.46 13.78 16.63
C ARG A 265 12.26 13.88 17.56
N PHE A 266 11.05 13.78 17.01
CA PHE A 266 9.80 14.05 17.73
C PHE A 266 8.95 12.80 17.99
N GLY A 267 9.38 11.64 17.48
CA GLY A 267 8.66 10.37 17.62
C GLY A 267 7.53 10.18 16.61
N ASN A 268 7.11 8.93 16.42
CA ASN A 268 6.07 8.57 15.45
C ASN A 268 4.67 9.07 15.84
N ARG A 269 4.37 9.16 17.16
CA ARG A 269 3.05 9.54 17.68
C ARG A 269 2.63 10.95 17.27
N LEU A 270 3.54 11.92 17.34
CA LEU A 270 3.26 13.31 16.98
C LEU A 270 2.95 13.43 15.48
N VAL A 271 3.70 12.72 14.64
CA VAL A 271 3.44 12.68 13.19
C VAL A 271 2.10 12.04 12.89
N MET A 272 1.78 10.90 13.52
CA MET A 272 0.47 10.26 13.37
C MET A 272 -0.66 11.20 13.76
N ARG A 273 -0.54 11.91 14.89
CA ARG A 273 -1.53 12.89 15.37
C ARG A 273 -1.74 14.03 14.38
N PHE A 274 -0.66 14.60 13.85
CA PHE A 274 -0.74 15.62 12.80
C PHE A 274 -1.48 15.09 11.58
N CYS A 275 -1.09 13.92 11.06
CA CYS A 275 -1.75 13.31 9.92
C CYS A 275 -3.24 12.99 10.18
N CYS A 276 -3.61 12.59 11.40
CA CYS A 276 -5.01 12.35 11.77
C CYS A 276 -5.88 13.59 11.59
N LEU A 277 -5.36 14.77 11.94
CA LEU A 277 -6.11 16.03 11.82
C LEU A 277 -6.18 16.51 10.36
N THR A 278 -5.13 16.26 9.58
CA THR A 278 -5.03 16.80 8.21
C THR A 278 -5.69 15.92 7.15
N ILE A 279 -5.67 14.58 7.27
CA ILE A 279 -6.26 13.68 6.25
C ILE A 279 -7.78 13.88 6.03
N PRO A 280 -8.61 14.15 7.06
CA PRO A 280 -10.03 14.48 6.86
C PRO A 280 -10.26 15.73 6.01
N LEU A 281 -9.32 16.68 6.02
CA LEU A 281 -9.43 17.94 5.27
C LEU A 281 -9.18 17.76 3.77
N ILE A 282 -8.38 16.75 3.38
CA ILE A 282 -8.02 16.52 1.97
C ILE A 282 -9.25 16.43 1.05
N PRO A 283 -10.26 15.55 1.28
CA PRO A 283 -11.44 15.51 0.42
C PRO A 283 -12.25 16.81 0.42
N LEU A 284 -12.21 17.60 1.49
CA LEU A 284 -12.92 18.88 1.56
C LEU A 284 -12.25 19.95 0.69
N LEU A 285 -10.93 19.91 0.53
CA LEU A 285 -10.21 20.82 -0.37
C LEU A 285 -10.68 20.67 -1.83
N TRP A 286 -11.11 19.48 -2.25
CA TRP A 286 -11.63 19.27 -3.61
C TRP A 286 -12.96 19.99 -3.88
N LEU A 287 -13.70 20.40 -2.85
CA LEU A 287 -14.97 21.12 -3.01
C LEU A 287 -14.75 22.61 -3.30
N VAL A 288 -13.54 23.14 -3.06
CA VAL A 288 -13.28 24.58 -3.10
C VAL A 288 -13.15 25.08 -4.54
N SER A 289 -12.45 24.35 -5.41
CA SER A 289 -12.22 24.77 -6.80
C SER A 289 -11.94 23.60 -7.72
N ALA A 290 -12.49 23.69 -8.93
CA ALA A 290 -12.26 22.76 -10.05
C ALA A 290 -10.99 23.09 -10.85
N ASN A 291 -10.27 24.17 -10.52
CA ASN A 291 -9.11 24.61 -11.30
C ASN A 291 -7.97 23.56 -11.24
N PHE A 292 -7.41 23.22 -12.41
CA PHE A 292 -6.34 22.23 -12.54
C PHE A 292 -5.12 22.52 -11.64
N TYR A 293 -4.62 23.76 -11.63
CA TYR A 293 -3.46 24.13 -10.81
C TYR A 293 -3.74 24.07 -9.32
N TYR A 294 -4.96 24.41 -8.92
CA TYR A 294 -5.40 24.25 -7.54
C TYR A 294 -5.43 22.77 -7.13
N LEU A 295 -6.03 21.91 -7.96
CA LEU A 295 -6.08 20.46 -7.69
C LEU A 295 -4.70 19.80 -7.69
N LEU A 296 -3.75 20.32 -8.48
CA LEU A 296 -2.35 19.92 -8.43
C LEU A 296 -1.74 20.22 -7.06
N LEU A 297 -1.99 21.43 -6.52
CA LEU A 297 -1.54 21.82 -5.18
C LEU A 297 -2.20 20.96 -4.09
N VAL A 298 -3.50 20.68 -4.20
CA VAL A 298 -4.21 19.77 -3.29
C VAL A 298 -3.57 18.37 -3.30
N GLN A 299 -3.14 17.87 -4.46
CA GLN A 299 -2.42 16.61 -4.54
C GLN A 299 -1.03 16.64 -3.93
N MET A 300 -0.30 17.75 -4.06
CA MET A 300 0.98 17.91 -3.37
C MET A 300 0.78 17.87 -1.85
N VAL A 301 -0.23 18.58 -1.33
CA VAL A 301 -0.59 18.53 0.09
C VAL A 301 -0.98 17.11 0.51
N SER A 302 -1.77 16.41 -0.31
CA SER A 302 -2.11 15.00 -0.10
C SER A 302 -0.84 14.13 0.01
N GLY A 303 0.09 14.25 -0.93
CA GLY A 303 1.36 13.51 -0.93
C GLY A 303 2.22 13.80 0.31
N LEU A 304 2.29 15.06 0.75
CA LEU A 304 2.97 15.45 1.99
C LEU A 304 2.36 14.74 3.20
N VAL A 305 1.04 14.77 3.36
CA VAL A 305 0.35 14.18 4.52
C VAL A 305 0.43 12.65 4.50
N TRP A 306 0.20 12.02 3.35
CA TRP A 306 0.28 10.56 3.19
C TRP A 306 1.69 10.02 3.41
N SER A 307 2.74 10.76 3.00
CA SER A 307 4.12 10.35 3.29
C SER A 307 4.41 10.26 4.79
N GLY A 308 3.93 11.22 5.58
CA GLY A 308 4.04 11.22 7.04
C GLY A 308 3.21 10.11 7.67
N PHE A 309 1.98 9.90 7.20
CA PHE A 309 1.09 8.86 7.70
C PHE A 309 1.69 7.47 7.49
N THR A 310 1.99 7.09 6.24
CA THR A 310 2.51 5.75 5.92
C THR A 310 3.83 5.47 6.66
N LEU A 311 4.71 6.47 6.75
CA LEU A 311 5.98 6.35 7.45
C LEU A 311 5.80 6.13 8.97
N SER A 312 4.99 6.97 9.60
CA SER A 312 4.83 6.95 11.05
C SER A 312 4.04 5.73 11.52
N THR A 313 2.98 5.33 10.82
CA THR A 313 2.23 4.10 11.14
C THR A 313 3.12 2.89 11.08
N ALA A 314 3.97 2.83 10.06
CA ALA A 314 4.89 1.73 9.89
C ALA A 314 5.91 1.61 11.01
N ASN A 315 6.57 2.72 11.34
CA ASN A 315 7.53 2.74 12.43
C ASN A 315 6.85 2.44 13.77
N TYR A 316 5.62 2.92 13.97
CA TYR A 316 4.83 2.62 15.16
C TYR A 316 4.51 1.13 15.30
N LEU A 317 4.20 0.42 14.20
CA LEU A 317 4.03 -1.04 14.21
C LEU A 317 5.30 -1.78 14.68
N TYR A 318 6.48 -1.23 14.39
CA TYR A 318 7.73 -1.78 14.92
C TYR A 318 7.94 -1.47 16.39
N ASP A 319 7.49 -0.32 16.87
CA ASP A 319 7.69 0.12 18.26
C ASP A 319 6.78 -0.66 19.23
N ILE A 320 5.55 -0.99 18.81
CA ILE A 320 4.56 -1.70 19.64
C ILE A 320 4.79 -3.21 19.76
N ARG A 321 5.68 -3.80 18.97
CA ARG A 321 5.89 -5.26 18.97
C ARG A 321 6.46 -5.73 20.32
N PRO A 322 5.89 -6.76 20.96
CA PRO A 322 6.54 -7.40 22.11
C PRO A 322 7.81 -8.12 21.64
N GLY A 323 8.91 -8.01 22.38
CA GLY A 323 10.24 -8.46 21.97
C GLY A 323 10.37 -9.96 21.64
N LYS A 324 9.41 -10.78 22.04
CA LYS A 324 9.38 -12.25 21.84
C LYS A 324 8.44 -12.72 20.72
N SER A 325 7.72 -11.81 20.05
CA SER A 325 6.68 -12.17 19.06
C SER A 325 7.18 -12.08 17.62
N ASP A 326 6.66 -12.95 16.75
CA ASP A 326 6.91 -12.89 15.31
C ASP A 326 6.27 -11.63 14.71
N PHE A 327 7.10 -10.66 14.31
CA PHE A 327 6.66 -9.44 13.60
C PHE A 327 5.76 -9.76 12.39
N ALA A 328 6.02 -10.90 11.73
CA ALA A 328 5.22 -11.37 10.60
C ALA A 328 3.74 -11.57 10.95
N VAL A 329 3.42 -12.02 12.18
CA VAL A 329 2.04 -12.23 12.64
C VAL A 329 1.33 -10.88 12.80
N TYR A 330 1.98 -9.90 13.42
CA TYR A 330 1.43 -8.56 13.62
C TYR A 330 1.22 -7.85 12.28
N ALA A 331 2.20 -7.92 11.37
CA ALA A 331 2.07 -7.35 10.02
C ALA A 331 0.98 -8.05 9.18
N ALA A 332 0.83 -9.37 9.30
CA ALA A 332 -0.24 -10.12 8.62
C ALA A 332 -1.63 -9.75 9.15
N THR A 333 -1.78 -9.65 10.48
CA THR A 333 -3.02 -9.22 11.14
C THR A 333 -3.43 -7.82 10.66
N GLN A 334 -2.48 -6.89 10.66
CA GLN A 334 -2.69 -5.52 10.17
C GLN A 334 -3.13 -5.50 8.70
N SER A 335 -2.47 -6.29 7.86
CA SER A 335 -2.77 -6.33 6.42
C SER A 335 -4.16 -6.92 6.16
N ALA A 336 -4.54 -7.97 6.91
CA ALA A 336 -5.86 -8.61 6.80
C ALA A 336 -6.97 -7.65 7.22
N LEU A 337 -6.86 -7.02 8.41
CA LEU A 337 -7.81 -6.02 8.88
C LEU A 337 -7.93 -4.84 7.90
N GLY A 338 -6.79 -4.34 7.41
CA GLY A 338 -6.77 -3.27 6.42
C GLY A 338 -7.49 -3.64 5.13
N ALA A 339 -7.25 -4.84 4.59
CA ALA A 339 -7.93 -5.31 3.37
C ALA A 339 -9.45 -5.46 3.58
N SER A 340 -9.88 -6.00 4.71
CA SER A 340 -11.31 -6.11 5.03
C SER A 340 -11.99 -4.75 5.15
N MET A 341 -11.36 -3.78 5.83
CA MET A 341 -11.91 -2.44 5.96
C MET A 341 -11.93 -1.67 4.64
N VAL A 342 -10.90 -1.83 3.80
CA VAL A 342 -10.87 -1.25 2.45
C VAL A 342 -11.98 -1.83 1.57
N PHE A 343 -12.21 -3.15 1.66
CA PHE A 343 -13.31 -3.80 0.94
C PHE A 343 -14.68 -3.23 1.34
N VAL A 344 -14.97 -3.17 2.65
CA VAL A 344 -16.22 -2.62 3.17
C VAL A 344 -16.37 -1.15 2.78
N GLY A 345 -15.31 -0.36 2.93
CA GLY A 345 -15.30 1.07 2.60
C GLY A 345 -15.53 1.33 1.11
N ALA A 346 -14.83 0.64 0.21
CA ALA A 346 -15.00 0.82 -1.23
C ALA A 346 -16.38 0.37 -1.72
N LEU A 347 -16.95 -0.71 -1.15
CA LEU A 347 -18.34 -1.09 -1.44
C LEU A 347 -19.33 -0.03 -0.96
N ALA A 348 -19.19 0.43 0.29
CA ALA A 348 -20.03 1.48 0.85
C ALA A 348 -19.95 2.76 -0.01
N GLY A 349 -18.76 3.16 -0.43
CA GLY A 349 -18.56 4.28 -1.35
C GLY A 349 -19.30 4.12 -2.67
N GLY A 350 -19.24 2.92 -3.28
CA GLY A 350 -20.00 2.57 -4.48
C GLY A 350 -21.50 2.81 -4.34
N TYR A 351 -22.10 2.35 -3.25
CA TYR A 351 -23.53 2.51 -2.99
C TYR A 351 -23.91 3.94 -2.58
N ILE A 352 -23.08 4.61 -1.77
CA ILE A 352 -23.30 6.03 -1.41
C ILE A 352 -23.26 6.90 -2.66
N ALA A 353 -22.31 6.66 -3.57
CA ALA A 353 -22.22 7.40 -4.83
C ALA A 353 -23.38 7.10 -5.80
N ALA A 354 -23.94 5.89 -5.77
CA ALA A 354 -25.13 5.57 -6.56
C ALA A 354 -26.39 6.26 -5.99
N GLY A 355 -26.51 6.33 -4.66
CA GLY A 355 -27.61 7.02 -3.99
C GLY A 355 -27.46 8.55 -3.96
N SER A 356 -26.25 9.10 -4.16
CA SER A 356 -26.02 10.54 -4.02
C SER A 356 -26.74 11.36 -5.08
N THR A 357 -26.89 10.86 -6.30
CA THR A 357 -27.69 11.53 -7.34
C THR A 357 -29.15 11.68 -6.91
N GLN A 358 -29.74 10.65 -6.31
CA GLN A 358 -31.12 10.70 -5.81
C GLN A 358 -31.25 11.61 -4.59
N LEU A 359 -30.25 11.63 -3.71
CA LEU A 359 -30.21 12.52 -2.54
C LEU A 359 -30.10 13.99 -2.93
N VAL A 360 -29.28 14.33 -3.93
CA VAL A 360 -29.16 15.72 -4.40
C VAL A 360 -30.48 16.19 -5.04
N LEU A 361 -31.17 15.31 -5.77
CA LEU A 361 -32.48 15.61 -6.37
C LEU A 361 -33.62 15.68 -5.34
N ALA A 362 -33.52 14.93 -4.23
CA ALA A 362 -34.56 14.90 -3.20
C ALA A 362 -34.49 16.09 -2.22
N TRP A 363 -33.36 16.80 -2.17
CA TRP A 363 -33.15 17.90 -1.22
C TRP A 363 -32.65 19.14 -1.96
N ASP A 364 -33.54 20.10 -2.22
CA ASP A 364 -33.24 21.31 -2.99
C ASP A 364 -32.05 22.13 -2.45
N TRP A 365 -31.75 22.09 -1.14
CA TRP A 365 -30.58 22.77 -0.58
C TRP A 365 -29.24 22.14 -0.98
N LEU A 366 -29.24 20.89 -1.44
CA LEU A 366 -28.07 20.19 -2.01
C LEU A 366 -27.93 20.43 -3.52
N SER A 367 -28.93 21.00 -4.19
CA SER A 367 -28.92 21.22 -5.66
C SER A 367 -27.84 22.21 -6.12
N GLY A 368 -27.34 23.07 -5.21
CA GLY A 368 -26.21 23.98 -5.47
C GLY A 368 -24.83 23.32 -5.40
N ILE A 369 -24.75 22.02 -5.08
CA ILE A 369 -23.50 21.27 -4.99
C ILE A 369 -23.10 20.83 -6.40
N GLY A 370 -21.97 21.35 -6.89
CA GLY A 370 -21.55 21.19 -8.29
C GLY A 370 -21.46 19.74 -8.81
N SER A 371 -21.15 18.75 -7.95
CA SER A 371 -21.19 17.33 -8.32
C SER A 371 -21.81 16.47 -7.20
N PRO A 372 -22.66 15.47 -7.53
CA PRO A 372 -23.18 14.50 -6.57
C PRO A 372 -22.09 13.70 -5.83
N LEU A 373 -20.86 13.68 -6.33
CA LEU A 373 -19.73 13.01 -5.69
C LEU A 373 -19.23 13.75 -4.45
N PHE A 374 -19.53 15.04 -4.31
CA PHE A 374 -19.16 15.82 -3.13
C PHE A 374 -19.83 15.30 -1.86
N VAL A 375 -21.01 14.68 -1.97
CA VAL A 375 -21.65 13.96 -0.85
C VAL A 375 -20.74 12.83 -0.34
N VAL A 376 -20.15 12.06 -1.25
CA VAL A 376 -19.21 10.97 -0.91
C VAL A 376 -17.96 11.53 -0.23
N PHE A 377 -17.46 12.67 -0.72
CA PHE A 377 -16.29 13.35 -0.14
C PHE A 377 -16.56 13.87 1.27
N CYS A 378 -17.73 14.50 1.49
CA CYS A 378 -18.16 14.96 2.81
C CYS A 378 -18.38 13.81 3.79
N VAL A 379 -19.04 12.73 3.37
CA VAL A 379 -19.25 11.53 4.21
C VAL A 379 -17.90 10.90 4.58
N SER A 380 -16.98 10.75 3.62
CA SER A 380 -15.63 10.25 3.90
C SER A 380 -14.88 11.20 4.84
N ALA A 381 -14.96 12.52 4.66
CA ALA A 381 -14.34 13.51 5.54
C ALA A 381 -14.84 13.40 6.98
N GLY A 382 -16.16 13.34 7.18
CA GLY A 382 -16.78 13.21 8.50
C GLY A 382 -16.38 11.91 9.20
N LEU A 383 -16.45 10.78 8.49
CA LEU A 383 -16.04 9.49 9.03
C LEU A 383 -14.52 9.45 9.36
N ARG A 384 -13.66 10.10 8.55
CA ARG A 384 -12.22 10.22 8.86
C ARG A 384 -12.03 11.02 10.15
N ALA A 385 -12.75 12.13 10.32
CA ALA A 385 -12.69 12.95 11.52
C ALA A 385 -13.11 12.15 12.76
N VAL A 386 -14.18 11.35 12.68
CA VAL A 386 -14.62 10.47 13.78
C VAL A 386 -13.52 9.47 14.18
N ILE A 387 -12.89 8.81 13.21
CA ILE A 387 -11.79 7.86 13.47
C ILE A 387 -10.57 8.59 14.07
N SER A 388 -10.25 9.77 13.56
CA SER A 388 -9.15 10.60 14.07
C SER A 388 -9.37 11.04 15.51
N VAL A 389 -10.59 11.48 15.87
CA VAL A 389 -10.95 11.86 17.25
C VAL A 389 -10.90 10.64 18.17
N TRP A 390 -11.43 9.49 17.72
CA TRP A 390 -11.39 8.23 18.48
C TRP A 390 -9.95 7.80 18.80
N PHE A 391 -9.04 7.90 17.82
CA PHE A 391 -7.63 7.53 18.02
C PHE A 391 -6.88 8.55 18.88
N TRP A 392 -7.17 9.85 18.73
CA TRP A 392 -6.53 10.92 19.50
C TRP A 392 -6.61 10.65 21.01
N ALA A 393 -7.78 10.21 21.48
CA ALA A 393 -8.05 9.89 22.89
C ALA A 393 -7.35 8.61 23.38
N ARG A 394 -6.99 7.69 22.47
CA ARG A 394 -6.49 6.34 22.82
C ARG A 394 -5.02 6.12 22.50
N ALA A 395 -4.36 7.05 21.83
CA ALA A 395 -2.95 6.92 21.44
C ALA A 395 -2.05 6.86 22.69
N VAL A 396 -1.56 5.68 23.05
CA VAL A 396 -0.55 5.47 24.11
C VAL A 396 0.84 5.62 23.49
N GLU A 397 1.77 6.22 24.23
CA GLU A 397 3.17 6.35 23.82
C GLU A 397 3.96 5.13 24.27
N PRO A 398 4.42 4.26 23.34
CA PRO A 398 5.39 3.24 23.69
C PRO A 398 6.65 3.96 24.15
N ARG A 399 7.19 3.62 25.33
CA ARG A 399 8.46 4.20 25.82
C ARG A 399 9.49 4.14 24.69
N LEU A 400 10.07 5.29 24.31
CA LEU A 400 11.11 5.36 23.29
C LEU A 400 12.19 4.32 23.61
N ARG A 401 12.20 3.20 22.89
CA ARG A 401 13.36 2.32 22.91
C ARG A 401 14.47 3.09 22.23
N ARG A 402 15.55 3.38 22.96
CA ARG A 402 16.80 3.87 22.38
C ARG A 402 17.15 2.93 21.23
N ARG A 403 17.03 3.43 20.01
CA ARG A 403 17.34 2.65 18.81
C ARG A 403 18.83 2.30 18.89
N PRO A 404 19.24 1.01 18.82
CA PRO A 404 20.65 0.72 18.60
C PRO A 404 21.07 1.42 17.30
N ARG A 405 22.24 2.07 17.30
CA ARG A 405 22.82 2.93 16.23
C ARG A 405 22.90 2.30 14.82
N PHE A 406 22.40 1.08 14.63
CA PHE A 406 22.56 0.26 13.44
C PHE A 406 21.28 -0.24 12.76
N LEU A 407 20.10 0.23 13.15
CA LEU A 407 18.91 0.09 12.32
C LEU A 407 18.85 1.27 11.36
N GLN A 408 19.69 1.24 10.32
CA GLN A 408 19.42 2.00 9.10
C GLN A 408 18.15 1.39 8.47
N ILE A 409 17.01 1.85 8.98
CA ILE A 409 15.67 1.49 8.50
C ILE A 409 15.59 2.07 7.09
N ILE A 410 15.57 1.17 6.11
CA ILE A 410 15.54 1.58 4.72
C ILE A 410 14.14 1.34 4.19
N TYR A 411 13.44 2.46 4.02
CA TYR A 411 12.11 2.52 3.48
C TYR A 411 12.10 1.97 2.07
N ARG A 412 11.14 1.08 1.82
CA ARG A 412 10.92 0.52 0.50
C ARG A 412 9.50 0.83 0.11
N VAL A 413 9.28 1.31 -1.10
CA VAL A 413 7.92 1.41 -1.64
C VAL A 413 7.52 0.07 -2.25
N SER A 414 6.38 -0.46 -1.84
CA SER A 414 5.84 -1.76 -2.24
C SER A 414 4.82 -1.70 -3.35
N ARG A 415 3.94 -0.69 -3.32
CA ARG A 415 2.92 -0.41 -4.33
C ARG A 415 2.66 1.07 -4.42
N PHE A 416 2.23 1.46 -5.61
CA PHE A 416 1.78 2.79 -5.97
C PHE A 416 0.30 2.68 -6.27
N ASN A 417 -0.49 3.55 -5.65
CA ASN A 417 -1.85 3.77 -6.10
C ASN A 417 -2.05 5.27 -6.18
N ALA A 418 -2.52 5.77 -7.32
CA ALA A 418 -2.76 7.19 -7.59
C ALA A 418 -3.60 7.91 -6.51
N ILE A 419 -4.33 7.13 -5.70
CA ILE A 419 -5.38 7.61 -4.82
C ILE A 419 -5.11 7.30 -3.33
N SER A 420 -4.50 6.14 -3.02
CA SER A 420 -4.13 5.77 -1.64
C SER A 420 -2.64 6.03 -1.33
N GLY A 421 -1.91 6.62 -2.27
CA GLY A 421 -0.48 6.90 -2.15
C GLY A 421 0.41 5.65 -2.17
N VAL A 422 1.62 5.82 -1.68
CA VAL A 422 2.66 4.80 -1.53
C VAL A 422 2.35 3.88 -0.36
N THR A 423 2.28 2.57 -0.62
CA THR A 423 2.36 1.57 0.45
C THR A 423 3.82 1.20 0.66
N LEU A 424 4.31 1.28 1.89
CA LEU A 424 5.68 0.91 2.23
C LEU A 424 5.80 -0.62 2.47
N ASP A 425 6.93 -1.20 2.10
CA ASP A 425 7.31 -2.59 2.32
C ASP A 425 8.41 -2.75 3.35
N TRP A 426 8.33 -3.86 4.07
CA TRP A 426 9.15 -4.17 5.22
C TRP A 426 10.03 -5.40 4.94
N LEU A 427 11.32 -5.32 5.26
CA LEU A 427 12.18 -6.48 5.46
C LEU A 427 12.80 -6.37 6.86
N SER A 428 12.46 -7.31 7.74
CA SER A 428 13.07 -7.40 9.06
C SER A 428 14.54 -7.79 8.92
N VAL A 429 15.44 -6.93 9.39
CA VAL A 429 16.83 -7.30 9.65
C VAL A 429 16.85 -8.06 10.96
N THR A 430 16.52 -9.36 10.95
CA THR A 430 16.82 -10.22 12.09
C THR A 430 18.29 -10.59 11.99
N SER A 431 19.10 -10.08 12.92
CA SER A 431 20.42 -10.66 13.20
C SER A 431 20.22 -12.15 13.47
N ARG A 432 20.86 -13.00 12.68
CA ARG A 432 21.05 -14.40 13.04
C ARG A 432 22.17 -14.35 14.08
N ASN A 433 21.84 -14.53 15.37
CA ASN A 433 22.89 -14.88 16.33
C ASN A 433 23.58 -16.13 15.77
N ARG A 434 24.90 -16.06 15.62
CA ARG A 434 25.70 -17.23 15.28
C ARG A 434 25.47 -18.25 16.40
N PRO A 435 25.28 -19.55 16.09
CA PRO A 435 25.33 -20.57 17.12
C PRO A 435 26.77 -20.59 17.66
N GLY A 436 26.98 -19.96 18.82
CA GLY A 436 28.31 -19.78 19.42
C GLY A 436 28.36 -18.77 20.57
N ASP A 437 27.49 -17.75 20.58
CA ASP A 437 27.48 -16.76 21.68
C ASP A 437 26.58 -17.26 22.82
N ILE A 438 27.16 -18.09 23.69
CA ILE A 438 26.64 -18.35 25.04
C ILE A 438 26.91 -17.08 25.87
N PRO A 439 25.91 -16.48 26.55
CA PRO A 439 26.20 -15.43 27.51
C PRO A 439 26.74 -16.08 28.80
N GLY A 440 28.06 -16.12 28.92
CA GLY A 440 28.74 -16.59 30.12
C GLY A 440 30.24 -16.33 30.03
N SER A 441 30.77 -15.63 31.03
CA SER A 441 32.18 -15.22 31.23
C SER A 441 32.67 -13.98 30.48
N SER A 442 32.39 -12.82 31.06
CA SER A 442 33.37 -11.72 31.07
C SER A 442 33.40 -11.16 32.48
N ASN A 443 34.57 -11.29 33.11
CA ASN A 443 34.93 -10.84 34.45
C ASN A 443 34.31 -9.48 34.81
N ASP A 444 33.39 -9.50 35.77
CA ASP A 444 33.12 -8.39 36.69
C ASP A 444 33.35 -8.98 38.09
N ASN A 445 34.62 -9.01 38.50
CA ASN A 445 35.05 -9.25 39.88
C ASN A 445 36.50 -8.78 40.01
N GLU A 446 36.68 -7.46 40.04
CA GLU A 446 37.81 -6.80 40.67
C GLU A 446 37.33 -5.40 41.09
N ASP A 447 37.73 -4.99 42.29
CA ASP A 447 37.52 -3.69 42.93
C ASP A 447 36.21 -3.41 43.69
N ILE A 448 35.85 -4.26 44.66
CA ILE A 448 35.31 -3.79 45.97
C ILE A 448 35.74 -4.76 47.08
N HIS A 449 36.84 -4.49 47.77
CA HIS A 449 37.04 -4.67 49.23
C HIS A 449 38.53 -4.56 49.59
N GLU A 450 38.98 -3.35 49.95
CA GLU A 450 40.14 -3.18 50.82
C GLU A 450 40.07 -1.80 51.50
N ARG A 451 39.49 -1.76 52.71
CA ARG A 451 39.68 -0.78 53.78
C ARG A 451 38.72 -1.13 54.91
N ASP A 452 39.17 -2.00 55.80
CA ASP A 452 39.16 -1.73 57.25
C ASP A 452 39.77 -2.91 58.01
N SER A 453 40.35 -2.58 59.16
CA SER A 453 40.90 -3.45 60.22
C SER A 453 42.35 -3.96 60.05
N ASP A 454 43.30 -3.20 60.59
CA ASP A 454 44.17 -3.71 61.67
C ASP A 454 45.01 -2.60 62.34
N ARG A 455 44.68 -2.31 63.61
CA ARG A 455 45.63 -1.97 64.69
C ARG A 455 45.01 -2.34 66.04
N PRO A 456 45.64 -3.22 66.83
CA PRO A 456 45.43 -3.30 68.27
C PRO A 456 46.51 -2.52 69.05
N SER A 457 46.18 -2.27 70.34
CA SER A 457 46.92 -1.65 71.45
C SER A 457 47.26 -0.16 71.36
#